data_AF-A0AAD1SCC1-F1
#
_entry.id   AF-A0AAD1SCC1-F1
#
_cell.length_a   1.000
_cell.length_b   1.000
_cell.length_c   1.000
_cell.angle_alpha   90.00
_cell.angle_beta   90.00
_cell.angle_gamma   90.00
#
_symmetry.space_group_name_H-M   'P 1'
#
loop_
_entity.id
_entity.type
_entity.pdbx_description
1 polymer ?
#
loop_
_entity_poly.entity_id
_entity_poly.type
_entity_poly.pdbx_seq_one_letter_code
_entity_poly.pdbx_strand_id
1 'polypeptide(L)'
;MKALMSVLLRGEIMMRILYDGLMLLFQQEGCKFGLCFSLGDGTMLLAASKVLDRSKPVIGVNTDPERSEGHLCLPVQYTHAFPEALRKLSRGEFSWHWRQRIRLYLEGTGINLTPVDLHDQQLSLEQHSKAHNCSEHRPEQTSEITSGPHLLPVRALNEVFIGESLSSRVNYKSCKPRFTFSLHRASYYEISVDDGPWEKQKSSGLNVCTGTGSKAWSYNINKIAPQSVEEVLCIAQSYQPFHLDSELIERVTKKYNDSLVYSPEEPKMFFSIREPIANRVFSSSRQRGFTSKVCVRSRCWDACMVVDGGTSFEFNDGAIVSITMDAEDALCTVQLNE
;
A
#
# COMPACT_ATOMS: atom_id res chain seq x y z
N MET A 1 -17.96 35.46 -12.75
CA MET A 1 -16.62 34.82 -12.66
C MET A 1 -16.50 33.87 -11.46
N LYS A 2 -16.71 34.30 -10.20
CA LYS A 2 -16.70 33.40 -9.02
C LYS A 2 -17.83 32.34 -9.03
N ALA A 3 -18.98 32.63 -9.63
CA ALA A 3 -20.06 31.65 -9.81
C ALA A 3 -19.81 30.63 -10.95
N LEU A 4 -19.04 31.02 -11.98
CA LEU A 4 -18.67 30.13 -13.09
C LEU A 4 -17.56 29.15 -12.65
N MET A 5 -16.64 29.60 -11.80
CA MET A 5 -15.65 28.75 -11.12
C MET A 5 -16.29 27.77 -10.10
N SER A 6 -17.37 28.16 -9.43
CA SER A 6 -18.14 27.28 -8.53
C SER A 6 -18.85 26.13 -9.25
N VAL A 7 -19.26 26.35 -10.52
CA VAL A 7 -19.81 25.30 -11.38
C VAL A 7 -18.70 24.43 -11.98
N LEU A 8 -17.52 24.99 -12.28
CA LEU A 8 -16.35 24.25 -12.76
C LEU A 8 -15.66 23.40 -11.68
N LEU A 9 -15.78 23.78 -10.40
CA LEU A 9 -15.29 23.03 -9.23
C LEU A 9 -16.20 21.86 -8.81
N ARG A 10 -17.37 21.70 -9.41
CA ARG A 10 -18.19 20.48 -9.28
C ARG A 10 -17.74 19.52 -10.37
N GLY A 11 -16.82 18.62 -10.02
CA GLY A 11 -15.96 17.80 -10.88
C GLY A 11 -16.60 16.91 -11.97
N GLU A 12 -17.88 17.06 -12.30
CA GLU A 12 -18.54 16.29 -13.36
C GLU A 12 -18.27 16.85 -14.77
N ILE A 13 -18.16 18.17 -14.94
CA ILE A 13 -18.05 18.79 -16.28
C ILE A 13 -16.60 18.75 -16.80
N MET A 14 -15.60 18.97 -15.95
CA MET A 14 -14.20 18.89 -16.37
C MET A 14 -13.80 17.45 -16.71
N MET A 15 -14.28 16.48 -15.93
CA MET A 15 -14.14 15.05 -16.25
C MET A 15 -14.81 14.70 -17.58
N ARG A 16 -16.00 15.22 -17.87
CA ARG A 16 -16.72 14.94 -19.12
C ARG A 16 -16.06 15.59 -20.34
N ILE A 17 -15.51 16.80 -20.22
CA ILE A 17 -14.76 17.48 -21.29
C ILE A 17 -13.41 16.79 -21.55
N LEU A 18 -12.71 16.35 -20.49
CA LEU A 18 -11.50 15.53 -20.60
C LEU A 18 -11.80 14.17 -21.23
N TYR A 19 -12.88 13.51 -20.80
CA TYR A 19 -13.29 12.20 -21.29
C TYR A 19 -13.74 12.27 -22.76
N ASP A 20 -14.65 13.19 -23.11
CA ASP A 20 -15.19 13.31 -24.47
C ASP A 20 -14.13 13.84 -25.46
N GLY A 21 -13.25 14.76 -25.01
CA GLY A 21 -12.16 15.30 -25.83
C GLY A 21 -11.01 14.32 -26.09
N LEU A 22 -10.61 13.51 -25.10
CA LEU A 22 -9.55 12.51 -25.28
C LEU A 22 -10.02 11.20 -25.89
N MET A 23 -11.26 10.76 -25.64
CA MET A 23 -11.81 9.57 -26.31
C MET A 23 -11.85 9.75 -27.84
N LEU A 24 -12.11 10.98 -28.32
CA LEU A 24 -12.02 11.34 -29.73
C LEU A 24 -10.59 11.29 -30.29
N LEU A 25 -9.59 11.73 -29.52
CA LEU A 25 -8.18 11.71 -29.91
C LEU A 25 -7.65 10.27 -30.06
N PHE A 26 -7.99 9.38 -29.14
CA PHE A 26 -7.51 7.99 -29.18
C PHE A 26 -8.31 7.06 -30.11
N GLN A 27 -9.55 7.42 -30.47
CA GLN A 27 -10.30 6.74 -31.53
C GLN A 27 -9.72 6.98 -32.93
N GLN A 28 -9.10 8.14 -33.19
CA GLN A 28 -8.51 8.46 -34.50
C GLN A 28 -7.25 7.64 -34.82
N GLU A 29 -6.54 7.13 -33.82
CA GLU A 29 -5.35 6.27 -34.00
C GLU A 29 -5.65 4.76 -33.94
N GLY A 30 -6.93 4.35 -34.00
CA GLY A 30 -7.32 2.93 -34.05
C GLY A 30 -7.22 2.18 -32.72
N CYS A 31 -6.94 2.89 -31.62
CA CYS A 31 -6.78 2.32 -30.30
C CYS A 31 -8.08 2.41 -29.49
N LYS A 32 -8.73 1.26 -29.26
CA LYS A 32 -9.83 1.13 -28.30
C LYS A 32 -9.33 1.16 -26.84
N PHE A 33 -8.67 2.24 -26.41
CA PHE A 33 -8.17 2.36 -25.03
C PHE A 33 -9.24 2.90 -24.09
N GLY A 34 -9.43 2.23 -22.94
CA GLY A 34 -10.10 2.80 -21.78
C GLY A 34 -9.07 3.59 -20.97
N LEU A 35 -9.01 4.91 -21.18
CA LEU A 35 -8.13 5.82 -20.45
C LEU A 35 -8.82 6.30 -19.17
N CYS A 36 -8.15 6.19 -18.02
CA CYS A 36 -8.68 6.70 -16.74
C CYS A 36 -7.86 7.90 -16.24
N PHE A 37 -8.55 8.98 -15.86
CA PHE A 37 -7.93 10.14 -15.20
C PHE A 37 -8.19 10.10 -13.70
N SER A 38 -7.15 10.34 -12.90
CA SER A 38 -7.26 10.53 -11.45
C SER A 38 -6.77 11.92 -11.04
N LEU A 39 -7.33 12.46 -9.95
CA LEU A 39 -7.00 13.78 -9.43
C LEU A 39 -6.22 13.63 -8.11
N GLY A 40 -4.89 13.54 -8.20
CA GLY A 40 -3.99 13.31 -7.05
C GLY A 40 -3.76 11.83 -6.71
N ASP A 41 -2.86 11.59 -5.74
CA ASP A 41 -2.34 10.26 -5.42
C ASP A 41 -3.40 9.32 -4.80
N GLY A 42 -4.25 9.83 -3.90
CA GLY A 42 -5.33 9.03 -3.31
C GLY A 42 -6.35 8.55 -4.36
N THR A 43 -6.73 9.43 -5.29
CA THR A 43 -7.61 9.06 -6.41
C THR A 43 -6.91 8.12 -7.39
N MET A 44 -5.59 8.22 -7.54
CA MET A 44 -4.81 7.26 -8.34
C MET A 44 -4.85 5.85 -7.74
N LEU A 45 -4.74 5.71 -6.42
CA LEU A 45 -4.88 4.42 -5.75
C LEU A 45 -6.29 3.84 -5.93
N LEU A 46 -7.33 4.68 -5.81
CA LEU A 46 -8.69 4.26 -6.09
C LEU A 46 -8.86 3.79 -7.55
N ALA A 47 -8.34 4.53 -8.52
CA ALA A 47 -8.37 4.14 -9.93
C ALA A 47 -7.61 2.83 -10.17
N ALA A 48 -6.41 2.69 -9.60
CA ALA A 48 -5.59 1.49 -9.66
C ALA A 48 -6.30 0.25 -9.09
N SER A 49 -7.14 0.42 -8.05
CA SER A 49 -7.93 -0.68 -7.48
C SER A 49 -9.01 -1.22 -8.43
N LYS A 50 -9.48 -0.41 -9.38
CA LYS A 50 -10.56 -0.76 -10.32
C LYS A 50 -10.03 -1.19 -11.69
N VAL A 51 -8.82 -0.80 -12.06
CA VAL A 51 -8.19 -1.15 -13.34
C VAL A 51 -7.42 -2.47 -13.19
N LEU A 52 -8.08 -3.58 -13.52
CA LEU A 52 -7.46 -4.92 -13.50
C LEU A 52 -6.83 -5.30 -14.85
N ASP A 53 -7.24 -4.64 -15.93
CA ASP A 53 -6.74 -4.89 -17.27
C ASP A 53 -5.47 -4.08 -17.52
N ARG A 54 -4.33 -4.78 -17.69
CA ARG A 54 -3.02 -4.20 -17.96
C ARG A 54 -2.97 -3.34 -19.23
N SER A 55 -3.89 -3.57 -20.18
CA SER A 55 -3.96 -2.79 -21.42
C SER A 55 -4.65 -1.44 -21.25
N LYS A 56 -5.27 -1.15 -20.09
CA LYS A 56 -5.94 0.12 -19.81
C LYS A 56 -5.01 1.07 -19.07
N PRO A 57 -4.53 2.14 -19.74
CA PRO A 57 -3.64 3.10 -19.10
C PRO A 57 -4.38 4.02 -18.13
N VAL A 58 -3.68 4.44 -17.08
CA VAL A 58 -4.15 5.42 -16.09
C VAL A 58 -3.21 6.60 -16.05
N ILE A 59 -3.76 7.81 -16.11
CA ILE A 59 -3.01 9.07 -16.05
C ILE A 59 -3.48 9.86 -14.83
N GLY A 60 -2.58 10.03 -13.86
CA GLY A 60 -2.83 10.91 -12.73
C GLY A 60 -2.50 12.35 -13.06
N VAL A 61 -3.40 13.28 -12.74
CA VAL A 61 -3.19 14.72 -12.82
C VAL A 61 -3.27 15.28 -11.40
N ASN A 62 -2.19 15.90 -10.93
CA ASN A 62 -2.24 16.58 -9.64
C ASN A 62 -2.96 17.92 -9.84
N THR A 63 -4.12 18.11 -9.21
CA THR A 63 -4.91 19.35 -9.32
C THR A 63 -4.58 20.39 -8.25
N ASP A 64 -3.85 20.00 -7.20
CA ASP A 64 -3.50 20.87 -6.08
C ASP A 64 -2.03 20.65 -5.69
N PRO A 65 -1.10 21.23 -6.47
CA PRO A 65 0.34 21.04 -6.28
C PRO A 65 0.88 21.84 -5.09
N GLU A 66 0.12 22.82 -4.60
CA GLU A 66 0.48 23.59 -3.42
C GLU A 66 0.27 22.78 -2.13
N ARG A 67 -0.70 21.86 -2.14
CA ARG A 67 -1.04 21.01 -0.98
C ARG A 67 -0.54 19.58 -1.07
N SER A 68 -0.12 19.11 -2.25
CA SER A 68 0.39 17.75 -2.44
C SER A 68 1.48 17.65 -3.50
N GLU A 69 2.48 16.82 -3.25
CA GLU A 69 3.57 16.57 -4.21
C GLU A 69 3.09 15.83 -5.46
N GLY A 70 2.18 14.86 -5.30
CA GLY A 70 1.59 14.10 -6.41
C GLY A 70 2.58 13.11 -7.04
N HIS A 71 3.17 12.21 -6.25
CA HIS A 71 4.20 11.26 -6.70
C HIS A 71 3.73 10.28 -7.79
N LEU A 72 2.42 10.04 -7.88
CA LEU A 72 1.81 9.14 -8.86
C LEU A 72 1.26 9.87 -10.09
N CYS A 73 1.25 11.21 -10.04
CA CYS A 73 0.70 12.05 -11.07
C CYS A 73 1.77 12.52 -12.07
N LEU A 74 1.33 13.15 -13.15
CA LEU A 74 2.20 13.89 -14.06
C LEU A 74 3.04 14.92 -13.29
N PRO A 75 4.29 15.18 -13.73
CA PRO A 75 5.15 16.17 -13.09
C PRO A 75 4.45 17.51 -12.87
N VAL A 76 4.72 18.14 -11.72
CA VAL A 76 4.03 19.35 -11.24
C VAL A 76 3.97 20.50 -12.27
N GLN A 77 4.98 20.63 -13.13
CA GLN A 77 4.98 21.61 -14.22
C GLN A 77 3.76 21.48 -15.15
N TYR A 78 3.27 20.26 -15.34
CA TYR A 78 2.11 19.97 -16.19
C TYR A 78 0.78 20.21 -15.49
N THR A 79 0.76 20.41 -14.17
CA THR A 79 -0.45 20.91 -13.49
C THR A 79 -0.77 22.34 -13.94
N HIS A 80 0.24 23.20 -14.02
CA HIS A 80 0.07 24.59 -14.48
C HIS A 80 0.06 24.72 -16.01
N ALA A 81 0.69 23.78 -16.71
CA ALA A 81 0.76 23.72 -18.17
C ALA A 81 0.00 22.52 -18.76
N PHE A 82 -1.20 22.23 -18.26
CA PHE A 82 -1.95 21.04 -18.69
C PHE A 82 -2.21 20.94 -20.21
N PRO A 83 -2.48 22.05 -20.95
CA PRO A 83 -2.57 21.99 -22.42
C PRO A 83 -1.28 21.53 -23.11
N GLU A 84 -0.12 21.73 -22.49
CA GLU A 84 1.15 21.17 -22.99
C GLU A 84 1.21 19.67 -22.78
N ALA A 85 0.81 19.16 -21.62
CA ALA A 85 0.71 17.73 -21.37
C ALA A 85 -0.21 17.04 -22.39
N LEU A 86 -1.37 17.62 -22.69
CA LEU A 86 -2.27 17.09 -23.72
C LEU A 86 -1.64 17.09 -25.12
N ARG A 87 -0.89 18.13 -25.48
CA ARG A 87 -0.14 18.17 -26.75
C ARG A 87 0.93 17.08 -26.81
N LYS A 88 1.69 16.88 -25.73
CA LYS A 88 2.69 15.80 -25.65
C LYS A 88 2.04 14.42 -25.78
N LEU A 89 0.95 14.19 -25.05
CA LEU A 89 0.17 12.93 -25.15
C LEU A 89 -0.36 12.68 -26.56
N SER A 90 -0.97 13.68 -27.19
CA SER A 90 -1.53 13.54 -28.56
C SER A 90 -0.47 13.36 -29.65
N ARG A 91 0.78 13.76 -29.40
CA ARG A 91 1.90 13.57 -30.33
C ARG A 91 2.71 12.30 -30.06
N GLY A 92 2.34 11.51 -29.05
CA GLY A 92 3.13 10.35 -28.65
C GLY A 92 4.45 10.71 -27.96
N GLU A 93 4.60 11.93 -27.44
CA GLU A 93 5.81 12.40 -26.73
C GLU A 93 5.82 11.90 -25.27
N PHE A 94 5.69 10.60 -25.09
CA PHE A 94 5.67 9.94 -23.78
C PHE A 94 6.21 8.51 -23.87
N SER A 95 6.59 7.95 -22.73
CA SER A 95 6.88 6.53 -22.57
C SER A 95 5.83 5.86 -21.69
N TRP A 96 5.52 4.60 -22.03
CA TRP A 96 4.74 3.74 -21.16
C TRP A 96 5.56 3.30 -19.95
N HIS A 97 4.93 3.23 -18.79
CA HIS A 97 5.55 2.84 -17.54
C HIS A 97 4.68 1.80 -16.81
N TRP A 98 5.23 0.61 -16.57
CA TRP A 98 4.50 -0.52 -15.99
C TRP A 98 4.81 -0.68 -14.52
N ARG A 99 3.95 -0.11 -13.68
CA ARG A 99 4.10 -0.16 -12.23
C ARG A 99 3.65 -1.51 -11.70
N GLN A 100 4.56 -2.25 -11.08
CA GLN A 100 4.25 -3.54 -10.47
C GLN A 100 3.21 -3.37 -9.35
N ARG A 101 2.31 -4.35 -9.24
CA ARG A 101 1.32 -4.41 -8.17
C ARG A 101 1.42 -5.72 -7.40
N ILE A 102 1.02 -5.69 -6.14
CA ILE A 102 0.98 -6.85 -5.27
C ILE A 102 -0.30 -7.65 -5.53
N ARG A 103 -0.13 -8.95 -5.79
CA ARG A 103 -1.18 -9.97 -5.87
C ARG A 103 -1.29 -10.72 -4.55
N LEU A 104 -2.53 -10.97 -4.14
CA LEU A 104 -2.87 -11.62 -2.87
C LEU A 104 -3.73 -12.86 -3.10
N TYR A 105 -3.32 -13.97 -2.52
CA TYR A 105 -4.12 -15.18 -2.39
C TYR A 105 -4.43 -15.44 -0.92
N LEU A 106 -5.71 -15.55 -0.57
CA LEU A 106 -6.16 -15.81 0.80
C LEU A 106 -6.66 -17.25 0.95
N GLU A 107 -6.22 -17.93 2.00
CA GLU A 107 -6.62 -19.30 2.32
C GLU A 107 -6.61 -19.55 3.83
N GLY A 108 -6.98 -20.76 4.24
CA GLY A 108 -6.99 -21.17 5.63
C GLY A 108 -8.39 -21.21 6.24
N THR A 109 -8.44 -21.28 7.58
CA THR A 109 -9.70 -21.49 8.30
C THR A 109 -10.40 -20.18 8.61
N GLY A 110 -11.72 -20.12 8.38
CA GLY A 110 -12.53 -18.97 8.78
C GLY A 110 -12.25 -17.68 8.00
N ILE A 111 -11.67 -17.79 6.80
CA ILE A 111 -11.40 -16.63 5.96
C ILE A 111 -12.71 -15.95 5.52
N ASN A 112 -12.68 -14.62 5.45
CA ASN A 112 -13.74 -13.80 4.91
C ASN A 112 -13.23 -13.06 3.67
N LEU A 113 -13.80 -13.37 2.51
CA LEU A 113 -13.41 -12.76 1.23
C LEU A 113 -14.09 -11.41 0.99
N THR A 114 -14.98 -10.98 1.89
CA THR A 114 -15.73 -9.74 1.75
C THR A 114 -14.83 -8.55 2.09
N PRO A 115 -14.53 -7.66 1.13
CA PRO A 115 -13.75 -6.46 1.42
C PRO A 115 -14.60 -5.45 2.21
N VAL A 116 -13.94 -4.72 3.11
CA VAL A 116 -14.47 -3.50 3.73
C VAL A 116 -13.78 -2.31 3.06
N ASP A 117 -14.57 -1.44 2.42
CA ASP A 117 -14.05 -0.18 1.87
C ASP A 117 -13.85 0.84 2.99
N LEU A 118 -12.63 1.34 3.13
CA LEU A 118 -12.25 2.32 4.15
C LEU A 118 -12.42 3.77 3.66
N HIS A 119 -12.56 4.01 2.34
CA HIS A 119 -12.64 5.37 1.78
C HIS A 119 -13.96 6.07 2.12
N ASP A 120 -15.07 5.35 2.08
CA ASP A 120 -16.41 5.89 2.38
C ASP A 120 -16.68 6.01 3.88
N GLN A 121 -15.73 5.57 4.69
CA GLN A 121 -16.00 5.02 5.99
C GLN A 121 -14.88 5.45 6.93
N GLN A 122 -14.97 6.71 7.37
CA GLN A 122 -14.31 7.21 8.58
C GLN A 122 -14.93 6.52 9.81
N LEU A 123 -14.89 5.18 9.83
CA LEU A 123 -15.58 4.34 10.78
C LEU A 123 -14.94 4.54 12.14
N SER A 124 -15.79 4.80 13.13
CA SER A 124 -15.41 4.50 14.49
C SER A 124 -15.06 3.01 14.63
N LEU A 125 -14.19 2.70 15.58
CA LEU A 125 -13.71 1.35 15.86
C LEU A 125 -14.82 0.30 16.03
N GLU A 126 -15.94 0.69 16.65
CA GLU A 126 -17.11 -0.17 16.80
C GLU A 126 -17.76 -0.47 15.45
N GLN A 127 -17.76 0.49 14.52
CA GLN A 127 -18.31 0.29 13.18
C GLN A 127 -17.36 -0.54 12.31
N HIS A 128 -16.04 -0.40 12.44
CA HIS A 128 -15.08 -1.31 11.78
C HIS A 128 -15.23 -2.74 12.31
N SER A 129 -15.27 -2.90 13.65
CA SER A 129 -15.50 -4.20 14.27
C SER A 129 -16.87 -4.77 13.88
N LYS A 130 -17.93 -3.96 13.80
CA LYS A 130 -19.24 -4.38 13.30
C LYS A 130 -19.24 -4.66 11.80
N ALA A 131 -18.47 -3.97 10.97
CA ALA A 131 -18.39 -4.31 9.54
C ALA A 131 -17.81 -5.71 9.34
N HIS A 132 -16.83 -6.10 10.16
CA HIS A 132 -16.29 -7.46 10.16
C HIS A 132 -17.15 -8.48 10.94
N ASN A 133 -17.88 -8.05 11.98
CA ASN A 133 -18.69 -8.93 12.85
C ASN A 133 -20.19 -9.02 12.50
N CYS A 134 -20.79 -8.01 11.86
CA CYS A 134 -22.19 -7.95 11.45
C CYS A 134 -22.38 -8.62 10.09
N SER A 135 -22.01 -9.89 10.00
CA SER A 135 -22.67 -10.82 9.10
C SER A 135 -23.88 -11.44 9.82
N GLU A 136 -24.84 -10.63 10.30
CA GLU A 136 -26.15 -11.14 10.74
C GLU A 136 -27.00 -11.63 9.55
N HIS A 137 -26.55 -11.33 8.33
CA HIS A 137 -26.84 -12.11 7.16
C HIS A 137 -25.54 -12.73 6.66
N ARG A 138 -25.08 -13.81 7.30
CA ARG A 138 -24.42 -14.87 6.53
C ARG A 138 -25.48 -15.28 5.51
N PRO A 139 -25.38 -14.95 4.20
CA PRO A 139 -26.14 -15.76 3.27
C PRO A 139 -25.72 -17.19 3.56
N GLU A 140 -26.68 -18.10 3.62
CA GLU A 140 -26.40 -19.52 3.40
C GLU A 140 -25.85 -19.66 1.97
N GLN A 141 -24.66 -19.11 1.71
CA GLN A 141 -23.79 -19.61 0.68
C GLN A 141 -23.38 -20.96 1.19
N THR A 142 -24.11 -21.94 0.66
CA THR A 142 -23.76 -23.35 0.59
C THR A 142 -22.24 -23.44 0.65
N SER A 143 -21.75 -24.02 1.73
CA SER A 143 -20.36 -24.28 2.00
C SER A 143 -19.81 -25.27 0.97
N GLU A 144 -19.66 -24.83 -0.28
CA GLU A 144 -18.59 -25.31 -1.12
C GLU A 144 -17.33 -24.64 -0.57
N ILE A 145 -16.75 -25.28 0.45
CA ILE A 145 -15.39 -24.99 0.87
C ILE A 145 -14.53 -25.39 -0.32
N THR A 146 -14.30 -24.46 -1.24
CA THR A 146 -13.26 -24.58 -2.25
C THR A 146 -11.95 -24.66 -1.50
N SER A 147 -11.47 -25.89 -1.31
CA SER A 147 -10.19 -26.17 -0.64
C SER A 147 -9.08 -25.59 -1.52
N GLY A 148 -8.55 -24.43 -1.14
CA GLY A 148 -7.41 -23.83 -1.83
C GLY A 148 -7.30 -22.31 -1.70
N PRO A 149 -6.26 -21.74 -2.32
CA PRO A 149 -6.00 -20.31 -2.34
C PRO A 149 -7.00 -19.53 -3.20
N HIS A 150 -7.61 -18.51 -2.61
CA HIS A 150 -8.55 -17.60 -3.28
C HIS A 150 -7.85 -16.32 -3.70
N LEU A 151 -7.80 -16.06 -5.00
CA LEU A 151 -7.28 -14.80 -5.54
C LEU A 151 -8.20 -13.64 -5.14
N LEU A 152 -7.67 -12.67 -4.41
CA LEU A 152 -8.45 -11.49 -4.03
C LEU A 152 -8.71 -10.59 -5.26
N PRO A 153 -9.84 -9.86 -5.31
CA PRO A 153 -10.22 -9.04 -6.47
C PRO A 153 -9.46 -7.71 -6.56
N VAL A 154 -8.50 -7.46 -5.66
CA VAL A 154 -7.73 -6.21 -5.57
C VAL A 154 -6.24 -6.45 -5.83
N ARG A 155 -5.53 -5.39 -6.24
CA ARG A 155 -4.07 -5.38 -6.42
C ARG A 155 -3.51 -4.14 -5.75
N ALA A 156 -2.51 -4.30 -4.88
CA ALA A 156 -1.91 -3.16 -4.20
C ALA A 156 -0.93 -2.45 -5.12
N LEU A 157 -1.13 -1.17 -5.39
CA LEU A 157 -0.17 -0.32 -6.10
C LEU A 157 0.95 0.14 -5.18
N ASN A 158 0.65 0.47 -3.92
CA ASN A 158 1.62 0.94 -2.95
C ASN A 158 2.03 -0.18 -2.01
N GLU A 159 1.13 -0.60 -1.12
CA GLU A 159 1.47 -1.54 -0.05
C GLU A 159 0.30 -2.35 0.49
N VAL A 160 0.66 -3.45 1.14
CA VAL A 160 -0.21 -4.26 1.98
C VAL A 160 0.30 -4.19 3.42
N PHE A 161 -0.59 -3.87 4.35
CA PHE A 161 -0.32 -3.86 5.77
C PHE A 161 -1.11 -4.96 6.48
N ILE A 162 -0.47 -5.69 7.38
CA ILE A 162 -1.11 -6.74 8.19
C ILE A 162 -0.80 -6.49 9.66
N GLY A 163 -1.83 -6.44 10.49
CA GLY A 163 -1.66 -6.33 11.93
C GLY A 163 -2.97 -6.44 12.71
N GLU A 164 -2.87 -6.57 14.03
CA GLU A 164 -4.01 -6.41 14.94
C GLU A 164 -4.65 -5.03 14.74
N SER A 165 -5.98 -5.00 14.66
CA SER A 165 -6.76 -3.77 14.50
C SER A 165 -6.66 -2.86 15.71
N LEU A 166 -6.30 -3.42 16.88
CA LEU A 166 -6.15 -2.69 18.13
C LEU A 166 -4.91 -3.13 18.91
N SER A 167 -3.97 -2.21 19.08
CA SER A 167 -2.78 -2.40 19.92
C SER A 167 -3.10 -2.43 21.43
N SER A 168 -4.21 -1.79 21.84
CA SER A 168 -4.64 -1.68 23.24
C SER A 168 -6.12 -2.05 23.44
N ARG A 169 -6.46 -3.35 23.37
CA ARG A 169 -7.76 -3.83 23.88
C ARG A 169 -7.68 -4.04 25.40
N VAL A 170 -8.38 -3.21 26.17
CA VAL A 170 -8.78 -3.59 27.54
C VAL A 170 -10.05 -4.42 27.42
N ASN A 171 -9.91 -5.74 27.30
CA ASN A 171 -11.09 -6.61 27.38
C ASN A 171 -11.59 -6.63 28.83
N TYR A 172 -12.59 -5.81 29.16
CA TYR A 172 -13.46 -6.05 30.30
C TYR A 172 -14.38 -7.24 30.00
N LYS A 173 -13.84 -8.46 30.02
CA LYS A 173 -14.71 -9.63 30.18
C LYS A 173 -15.05 -9.73 31.66
N SER A 174 -16.20 -9.16 32.03
CA SER A 174 -16.83 -9.35 33.35
C SER A 174 -17.34 -10.78 33.47
N CYS A 175 -16.42 -11.74 33.59
CA CYS A 175 -16.71 -13.11 33.98
C CYS A 175 -15.57 -13.56 34.91
N LYS A 176 -15.78 -13.35 36.22
CA LYS A 176 -14.91 -13.63 37.38
C LYS A 176 -13.97 -12.48 37.83
N PRO A 177 -14.16 -11.91 39.03
CA PRO A 177 -13.46 -10.71 39.50
C PRO A 177 -12.02 -10.97 40.00
N ARG A 178 -11.27 -11.92 39.43
CA ARG A 178 -9.92 -12.27 39.95
C ARG A 178 -8.76 -12.23 38.96
N PHE A 179 -8.96 -12.05 37.65
CA PHE A 179 -7.85 -11.88 36.72
C PHE A 179 -8.21 -10.96 35.56
N THR A 180 -7.84 -9.69 35.67
CA THR A 180 -7.84 -8.71 34.58
C THR A 180 -6.50 -8.82 33.85
N PHE A 181 -6.45 -9.53 32.72
CA PHE A 181 -5.28 -9.50 31.84
C PHE A 181 -5.49 -8.42 30.78
N SER A 182 -4.91 -7.24 30.98
CA SER A 182 -4.60 -6.32 29.87
C SER A 182 -3.47 -6.96 29.07
N LEU A 183 -3.83 -7.78 28.08
CA LEU A 183 -2.88 -8.28 27.12
C LEU A 183 -2.66 -7.20 26.06
N HIS A 184 -1.50 -6.55 26.08
CA HIS A 184 -1.02 -5.81 24.92
C HIS A 184 -1.05 -6.74 23.71
N ARG A 185 -1.91 -6.46 22.73
CA ARG A 185 -2.03 -7.25 21.51
C ARG A 185 -1.07 -6.70 20.47
N ALA A 186 0.18 -7.13 20.58
CA ALA A 186 1.07 -7.07 19.42
C ALA A 186 0.64 -8.17 18.44
N SER A 187 0.69 -7.86 17.14
CA SER A 187 0.40 -8.79 16.05
C SER A 187 1.31 -10.01 16.17
N TYR A 188 0.71 -11.19 16.30
CA TYR A 188 1.41 -12.48 16.30
C TYR A 188 1.08 -13.22 15.00
N TYR A 189 2.11 -13.62 14.26
CA TYR A 189 1.98 -14.34 13.02
C TYR A 189 3.21 -15.21 12.77
N GLU A 190 3.10 -16.12 11.81
CA GLU A 190 4.24 -16.81 11.22
C GLU A 190 4.48 -16.22 9.83
N ILE A 191 5.74 -16.00 9.47
CA ILE A 191 6.14 -15.44 8.16
C ILE A 191 7.14 -16.37 7.48
N SER A 192 6.99 -16.57 6.17
CA SER A 192 7.96 -17.21 5.29
C SER A 192 8.27 -16.26 4.13
N VAL A 193 9.56 -16.09 3.82
CA VAL A 193 10.06 -15.19 2.78
C VAL A 193 10.77 -16.04 1.73
N ASP A 194 10.39 -15.88 0.46
CA ASP A 194 10.93 -16.62 -0.69
C ASP A 194 10.99 -18.14 -0.45
N ASP A 195 9.89 -18.71 0.05
CA ASP A 195 9.74 -20.13 0.39
C ASP A 195 10.77 -20.66 1.42
N GLY A 196 11.37 -19.75 2.18
CA GLY A 196 12.22 -20.05 3.33
C GLY A 196 11.45 -20.60 4.53
N PRO A 197 12.15 -20.91 5.64
CA PRO A 197 11.52 -21.45 6.83
C PRO A 197 10.48 -20.48 7.43
N TRP A 198 9.45 -21.04 8.04
CA TRP A 198 8.45 -20.25 8.77
C TRP A 198 9.04 -19.76 10.10
N GLU A 199 9.05 -18.45 10.29
CA GLU A 199 9.51 -17.79 11.51
C GLU A 199 8.34 -17.23 12.31
N LYS A 200 8.33 -17.45 13.62
CA LYS A 200 7.34 -16.85 14.52
C LYS A 200 7.70 -15.40 14.78
N GLN A 201 6.79 -14.50 14.46
CA GLN A 201 6.98 -13.07 14.61
C GLN A 201 5.93 -12.46 15.53
N LYS A 202 6.38 -11.65 16.48
CA LYS A 202 5.52 -10.77 17.27
C LYS A 202 5.98 -9.33 17.09
N SER A 203 5.08 -8.43 16.70
CA SER A 203 5.45 -7.09 16.22
C SER A 203 4.22 -6.16 16.20
N SER A 204 4.40 -4.89 15.86
CA SER A 204 3.28 -3.98 15.60
C SER A 204 2.56 -4.28 14.28
N GLY A 205 3.18 -5.06 13.38
CA GLY A 205 2.59 -5.48 12.12
C GLY A 205 3.65 -5.75 11.05
N LEU A 206 3.18 -6.11 9.87
CA LEU A 206 3.98 -6.32 8.66
C LEU A 206 3.54 -5.33 7.59
N ASN A 207 4.50 -4.66 6.95
CA ASN A 207 4.28 -3.87 5.76
C ASN A 207 5.02 -4.52 4.58
N VAL A 208 4.35 -4.67 3.45
CA VAL A 208 4.95 -5.13 2.19
C VAL A 208 4.61 -4.12 1.10
N CYS A 209 5.60 -3.50 0.48
CA CYS A 209 5.39 -2.44 -0.51
C CYS A 209 6.02 -2.76 -1.88
N THR A 210 5.53 -2.09 -2.91
CA THR A 210 6.07 -2.07 -4.28
C THR A 210 7.10 -0.95 -4.45
N GLY A 211 7.75 -0.90 -5.62
CA GLY A 211 8.60 0.25 -5.99
C GLY A 211 7.82 1.57 -6.04
N THR A 212 6.53 1.53 -6.37
CA THR A 212 5.65 2.71 -6.28
C THR A 212 5.43 3.12 -4.82
N GLY A 213 5.09 2.17 -3.95
CA GLY A 213 4.89 2.40 -2.50
C GLY A 213 6.15 2.77 -1.73
N SER A 214 7.33 2.56 -2.33
CA SER A 214 8.64 2.91 -1.75
C SER A 214 8.84 4.41 -1.51
N LYS A 215 7.97 5.27 -2.07
CA LYS A 215 7.91 6.72 -1.83
C LYS A 215 6.74 7.15 -0.94
N ALA A 216 5.90 6.21 -0.52
CA ALA A 216 4.65 6.46 0.21
C ALA A 216 4.82 6.22 1.72
N TRP A 217 3.84 5.57 2.36
CA TRP A 217 3.89 5.29 3.79
C TRP A 217 5.08 4.39 4.16
N SER A 218 5.40 3.40 3.32
CA SER A 218 6.51 2.48 3.55
C SER A 218 7.86 3.18 3.71
N TYR A 219 8.12 4.24 2.93
CA TYR A 219 9.30 5.10 3.09
C TYR A 219 9.37 5.69 4.49
N ASN A 220 8.27 6.31 4.93
CA ASN A 220 8.22 7.09 6.16
C ASN A 220 8.37 6.25 7.42
N ILE A 221 7.94 4.99 7.40
CA ILE A 221 8.10 4.07 8.53
C ILE A 221 9.47 3.38 8.55
N ASN A 222 10.23 3.43 7.45
CA ASN A 222 11.53 2.76 7.33
C ASN A 222 12.72 3.73 7.29
N LYS A 223 12.51 5.01 6.97
CA LYS A 223 13.57 6.03 6.92
C LYS A 223 14.21 6.24 8.29
N ILE A 224 15.48 6.64 8.27
CA ILE A 224 16.23 7.00 9.47
C ILE A 224 16.39 8.52 9.54
N ALA A 225 16.34 9.05 10.77
CA ALA A 225 16.62 10.45 11.06
C ALA A 225 18.13 10.68 11.24
N PRO A 226 18.66 11.88 10.91
CA PRO A 226 20.05 12.23 11.16
C PRO A 226 20.48 12.00 12.60
N GLN A 227 19.61 12.32 13.57
CA GLN A 227 19.85 12.08 15.00
C GLN A 227 20.17 10.60 15.30
N SER A 228 19.40 9.66 14.76
CA SER A 228 19.64 8.23 15.01
C SER A 228 20.94 7.74 14.35
N VAL A 229 21.31 8.32 13.20
CA VAL A 229 22.60 8.04 12.54
C VAL A 229 23.76 8.57 13.39
N GLU A 230 23.65 9.79 13.88
CA GLU A 230 24.65 10.40 14.78
C GLU A 230 24.85 9.56 16.04
N GLU A 231 23.78 9.18 16.72
CA GLU A 231 23.84 8.33 17.93
C GLU A 231 24.60 7.02 17.68
N VAL A 232 24.33 6.33 16.57
CA VAL A 232 25.00 5.08 16.21
C VAL A 232 26.47 5.32 15.84
N LEU A 233 26.77 6.36 15.06
CA LEU A 233 28.14 6.68 14.64
C LEU A 233 29.01 7.13 15.83
N CYS A 234 28.45 7.89 16.78
CA CYS A 234 29.11 8.23 18.04
C CYS A 234 29.53 6.98 18.81
N ILE A 235 28.64 5.98 18.91
CA ILE A 235 28.99 4.69 19.53
C ILE A 235 30.09 3.98 18.74
N ALA A 236 29.97 3.92 17.41
CA ALA A 236 30.99 3.27 16.55
C ALA A 236 32.37 3.92 16.69
N GLN A 237 32.43 5.24 16.83
CA GLN A 237 33.66 6.00 17.03
C GLN A 237 34.42 5.59 18.30
N SER A 238 33.72 5.12 19.34
CA SER A 238 34.34 4.60 20.57
C SER A 238 35.11 3.29 20.37
N TYR A 239 34.79 2.53 19.33
CA TYR A 239 35.48 1.28 18.98
C TYR A 239 36.53 1.47 17.89
N GLN A 240 36.30 2.40 16.96
CA GLN A 240 37.22 2.69 15.86
C GLN A 240 37.21 4.21 15.59
N PRO A 241 38.35 4.91 15.74
CA PRO A 241 38.42 6.35 15.48
C PRO A 241 38.16 6.69 14.01
N PHE A 242 37.27 7.66 13.75
CA PHE A 242 37.07 8.31 12.46
C PHE A 242 36.56 9.74 12.66
N HIS A 243 36.66 10.58 11.62
CA HIS A 243 36.13 11.94 11.66
C HIS A 243 34.60 11.91 11.54
N LEU A 244 33.90 12.37 12.58
CA LEU A 244 32.46 12.51 12.61
C LEU A 244 32.10 14.00 12.48
N ASP A 245 31.44 14.35 11.39
CA ASP A 245 30.94 15.68 11.09
C ASP A 245 29.49 15.63 10.57
N SER A 246 28.83 16.78 10.50
CA SER A 246 27.45 16.89 9.99
C SER A 246 27.33 16.38 8.55
N GLU A 247 28.36 16.57 7.72
CA GLU A 247 28.36 16.12 6.33
C GLU A 247 28.33 14.59 6.22
N LEU A 248 29.10 13.87 7.05
CA LEU A 248 29.07 12.42 7.10
C LEU A 248 27.71 11.91 7.57
N ILE A 249 27.13 12.52 8.61
CA ILE A 249 25.81 12.15 9.13
C ILE A 249 24.75 12.31 8.04
N GLU A 250 24.75 13.44 7.34
CA GLU A 250 23.83 13.71 6.23
C GLU A 250 24.03 12.74 5.07
N ARG A 251 25.27 12.50 4.64
CA ARG A 251 25.58 11.55 3.56
C ARG A 251 25.13 10.13 3.89
N VAL A 252 25.39 9.65 5.11
CA VAL A 252 24.97 8.31 5.56
C VAL A 252 23.45 8.23 5.65
N THR A 253 22.80 9.23 6.24
CA THR A 253 21.33 9.32 6.33
C THR A 253 20.69 9.29 4.94
N LYS A 254 21.19 10.13 4.03
CA LYS A 254 20.70 10.22 2.66
C LYS A 254 20.91 8.89 1.94
N LYS A 255 22.12 8.32 1.97
CA LYS A 255 22.43 7.05 1.31
C LYS A 255 21.54 5.91 1.81
N TYR A 256 21.27 5.87 3.12
CA TYR A 256 20.37 4.89 3.70
C TYR A 256 18.93 5.08 3.22
N ASN A 257 18.40 6.31 3.29
CA ASN A 257 17.03 6.59 2.89
C ASN A 257 16.81 6.41 1.39
N ASP A 258 17.77 6.81 0.55
CA ASP A 258 17.75 6.57 -0.90
C ASP A 258 17.69 5.06 -1.21
N SER A 259 18.31 4.21 -0.38
CA SER A 259 18.29 2.74 -0.58
C SER A 259 16.92 2.10 -0.35
N LEU A 260 15.98 2.81 0.27
CA LEU A 260 14.60 2.36 0.47
C LEU A 260 13.74 2.58 -0.78
N VAL A 261 14.14 3.51 -1.65
CA VAL A 261 13.41 3.86 -2.88
C VAL A 261 13.97 3.05 -4.04
N TYR A 262 13.08 2.40 -4.79
CA TYR A 262 13.46 1.56 -5.93
C TYR A 262 12.44 1.69 -7.07
N SER A 263 12.77 1.16 -8.24
CA SER A 263 11.97 1.43 -9.44
C SER A 263 10.59 0.77 -9.34
N PRO A 264 9.51 1.48 -9.71
CA PRO A 264 8.16 0.93 -9.82
C PRO A 264 8.03 -0.28 -10.75
N GLU A 265 8.93 -0.44 -11.71
CA GLU A 265 8.87 -1.52 -12.71
C GLU A 265 9.56 -2.81 -12.24
N GLU A 266 10.33 -2.76 -11.15
CA GLU A 266 11.07 -3.91 -10.64
C GLU A 266 10.12 -4.96 -10.05
N PRO A 267 10.20 -6.24 -10.47
CA PRO A 267 9.33 -7.32 -10.00
C PRO A 267 9.78 -7.86 -8.63
N LYS A 268 9.96 -6.96 -7.67
CA LYS A 268 10.33 -7.28 -6.28
C LYS A 268 9.53 -6.41 -5.32
N MET A 269 9.29 -6.94 -4.13
CA MET A 269 8.67 -6.23 -3.02
C MET A 269 9.70 -5.94 -1.94
N PHE A 270 9.43 -4.93 -1.13
CA PHE A 270 10.16 -4.68 0.10
C PHE A 270 9.25 -4.98 1.29
N PHE A 271 9.62 -5.96 2.12
CA PHE A 271 8.91 -6.25 3.36
C PHE A 271 9.61 -5.58 4.54
N SER A 272 8.83 -5.15 5.54
CA SER A 272 9.33 -4.62 6.80
C SER A 272 8.42 -5.02 7.97
N ILE A 273 9.03 -5.61 8.99
CA ILE A 273 8.43 -6.01 10.26
C ILE A 273 8.57 -4.83 11.22
N ARG A 274 7.45 -4.32 11.73
CA ARG A 274 7.40 -3.11 12.56
C ARG A 274 7.65 -3.42 14.04
N GLU A 275 8.73 -2.90 14.61
CA GLU A 275 9.07 -3.04 16.04
C GLU A 275 9.02 -4.51 16.52
N PRO A 276 9.86 -5.40 15.96
CA PRO A 276 9.87 -6.81 16.33
C PRO A 276 10.19 -7.00 17.82
N ILE A 277 9.36 -7.80 18.49
CA ILE A 277 9.59 -8.22 19.88
C ILE A 277 10.51 -9.45 19.84
N ALA A 278 11.74 -9.30 20.31
CA ALA A 278 12.71 -10.39 20.42
C ALA A 278 12.80 -10.94 21.85
N ASN A 279 12.65 -12.24 22.02
CA ASN A 279 12.84 -12.97 23.29
C ASN A 279 13.16 -14.45 23.01
N ARG A 280 13.11 -15.32 24.03
CA ARG A 280 13.39 -16.77 23.87
C ARG A 280 12.49 -17.47 22.85
N VAL A 281 11.28 -16.96 22.62
CA VAL A 281 10.25 -17.57 21.76
C VAL A 281 10.18 -16.89 20.38
N PHE A 282 10.42 -15.59 20.32
CA PHE A 282 10.37 -14.80 19.10
C PHE A 282 11.77 -14.31 18.76
N SER A 283 12.27 -14.69 17.59
CA SER A 283 13.52 -14.19 17.03
C SER A 283 13.22 -13.68 15.63
N SER A 284 13.61 -12.45 15.33
CA SER A 284 13.53 -11.91 13.97
C SER A 284 14.93 -12.00 13.37
N SER A 285 15.16 -12.98 12.49
CA SER A 285 16.44 -13.13 11.79
C SER A 285 16.67 -11.95 10.83
N ARG A 286 15.58 -11.47 10.24
CA ARG A 286 15.56 -10.38 9.27
C ARG A 286 14.31 -9.52 9.44
N GLN A 287 14.51 -8.27 9.85
CA GLN A 287 13.40 -7.33 10.07
C GLN A 287 12.84 -6.75 8.77
N ARG A 288 13.62 -6.75 7.69
CA ARG A 288 13.23 -6.18 6.39
C ARG A 288 14.11 -6.70 5.27
N GLY A 289 13.60 -6.58 4.04
CA GLY A 289 14.39 -6.89 2.87
C GLY A 289 13.58 -6.91 1.58
N PHE A 290 14.31 -7.00 0.48
CA PHE A 290 13.73 -7.28 -0.83
C PHE A 290 13.43 -8.78 -0.98
N THR A 291 12.31 -9.07 -1.64
CA THR A 291 11.79 -10.44 -1.82
C THR A 291 10.87 -10.49 -3.04
N SER A 292 10.66 -11.70 -3.57
CA SER A 292 9.68 -11.97 -4.63
C SER A 292 8.35 -12.51 -4.09
N LYS A 293 8.36 -13.09 -2.88
CA LYS A 293 7.21 -13.75 -2.28
C LYS A 293 7.26 -13.70 -0.75
N VAL A 294 6.12 -13.36 -0.15
CA VAL A 294 5.92 -13.44 1.30
C VAL A 294 4.66 -14.25 1.59
N CYS A 295 4.77 -15.25 2.44
CA CYS A 295 3.62 -15.98 2.99
C CYS A 295 3.46 -15.63 4.47
N VAL A 296 2.25 -15.33 4.90
CA VAL A 296 1.95 -14.95 6.29
C VAL A 296 0.81 -15.80 6.79
N ARG A 297 0.97 -16.40 7.97
CA ARG A 297 -0.10 -17.09 8.68
C ARG A 297 -0.44 -16.32 9.94
N SER A 298 -1.67 -15.86 10.06
CA SER A 298 -2.12 -15.12 11.22
C SER A 298 -2.24 -16.02 12.45
N ARG A 299 -1.82 -15.48 13.60
CA ARG A 299 -2.12 -15.98 14.95
C ARG A 299 -2.84 -14.92 15.79
N CYS A 300 -3.36 -13.89 15.13
CA CYS A 300 -4.05 -12.76 15.73
C CYS A 300 -5.52 -13.10 15.97
N TRP A 301 -6.18 -12.39 16.88
CA TRP A 301 -7.61 -12.61 17.14
C TRP A 301 -8.51 -11.57 16.48
N ASP A 302 -7.96 -10.40 16.17
CA ASP A 302 -8.68 -9.27 15.60
C ASP A 302 -7.77 -8.51 14.61
N ALA A 303 -7.14 -9.23 13.70
CA ALA A 303 -6.26 -8.64 12.70
C ALA A 303 -6.97 -8.34 11.40
N CYS A 304 -6.46 -7.32 10.72
CA CYS A 304 -6.86 -6.95 9.38
C CYS A 304 -5.66 -6.95 8.44
N MET A 305 -5.95 -7.19 7.17
CA MET A 305 -5.05 -6.97 6.05
C MET A 305 -5.58 -5.80 5.24
N VAL A 306 -4.84 -4.71 5.17
CA VAL A 306 -5.21 -3.47 4.49
C VAL A 306 -4.38 -3.31 3.23
N VAL A 307 -5.05 -3.05 2.11
CA VAL A 307 -4.49 -2.87 0.76
C VAL A 307 -4.61 -1.41 0.37
N ASP A 308 -3.47 -0.75 0.07
CA ASP A 308 -3.35 0.66 -0.33
C ASP A 308 -4.06 1.66 0.61
N GLY A 309 -4.28 1.29 1.87
CA GLY A 309 -5.03 2.08 2.86
C GLY A 309 -6.54 2.16 2.58
N GLY A 310 -7.03 1.57 1.49
CA GLY A 310 -8.38 1.76 0.98
C GLY A 310 -9.31 0.57 1.15
N THR A 311 -8.77 -0.65 1.15
CA THR A 311 -9.57 -1.88 1.25
C THR A 311 -9.02 -2.76 2.36
N SER A 312 -9.89 -3.24 3.24
CA SER A 312 -9.53 -4.09 4.37
C SER A 312 -10.19 -5.46 4.28
N PHE A 313 -9.45 -6.50 4.67
CA PHE A 313 -9.93 -7.87 4.81
C PHE A 313 -9.66 -8.36 6.23
N GLU A 314 -10.57 -9.16 6.76
CA GLU A 314 -10.34 -9.88 8.01
C GLU A 314 -9.17 -10.87 7.86
N PHE A 315 -8.26 -10.88 8.84
CA PHE A 315 -7.06 -11.72 8.79
C PHE A 315 -6.75 -12.37 10.15
N ASN A 316 -7.74 -13.06 10.72
CA ASN A 316 -7.70 -13.70 12.03
C ASN A 316 -6.98 -15.06 12.04
N ASP A 317 -6.78 -15.63 13.24
CA ASP A 317 -6.02 -16.87 13.47
C ASP A 317 -6.42 -17.99 12.50
N GLY A 318 -5.39 -18.58 11.88
CA GLY A 318 -5.55 -19.64 10.89
C GLY A 318 -5.72 -19.15 9.45
N ALA A 319 -5.95 -17.85 9.21
CA ALA A 319 -5.86 -17.27 7.88
C ALA A 319 -4.41 -17.24 7.38
N ILE A 320 -4.22 -17.50 6.09
CA ILE A 320 -2.93 -17.49 5.41
C ILE A 320 -3.06 -16.63 4.16
N VAL A 321 -2.13 -15.71 3.96
CA VAL A 321 -2.01 -14.94 2.72
C VAL A 321 -0.68 -15.23 2.04
N SER A 322 -0.75 -15.48 0.73
CA SER A 322 0.42 -15.48 -0.15
C SER A 322 0.46 -14.17 -0.93
N ILE A 323 1.54 -13.44 -0.75
CA ILE A 323 1.81 -12.11 -1.31
C ILE A 323 2.87 -12.28 -2.39
N THR A 324 2.52 -11.95 -3.63
CA THR A 324 3.34 -12.18 -4.82
C THR A 324 3.24 -11.01 -5.79
N MET A 325 4.06 -11.01 -6.84
CA MET A 325 3.92 -10.11 -7.98
C MET A 325 3.71 -10.92 -9.26
N ASP A 326 2.92 -10.37 -10.17
CA ASP A 326 2.72 -10.91 -11.51
C ASP A 326 2.75 -9.74 -12.51
N ALA A 327 3.49 -9.88 -13.60
CA ALA A 327 3.61 -8.87 -14.64
C ALA A 327 2.25 -8.53 -15.28
N GLU A 328 1.31 -9.48 -15.31
CA GLU A 328 -0.05 -9.26 -15.83
C GLU A 328 -0.88 -8.36 -14.93
N ASP A 329 -0.50 -8.19 -13.66
CA ASP A 329 -1.12 -7.20 -12.79
C ASP A 329 -0.49 -5.82 -12.92
N ALA A 330 0.57 -5.60 -13.71
CA ALA A 330 1.21 -4.29 -13.75
C ALA A 330 0.22 -3.20 -14.22
N LEU A 331 0.23 -2.05 -13.55
CA LEU A 331 -0.57 -0.90 -13.93
C LEU A 331 0.18 -0.07 -14.97
N CYS A 332 -0.44 0.09 -16.14
CA CYS A 332 0.11 0.93 -17.19
C CYS A 332 -0.14 2.41 -16.88
N THR A 333 0.93 3.20 -16.81
CA THR A 333 0.90 4.66 -16.65
C THR A 333 1.76 5.32 -17.72
N VAL A 334 1.68 6.64 -17.83
CA VAL A 334 2.49 7.41 -18.79
C VAL A 334 3.52 8.25 -18.06
N GLN A 335 4.68 8.40 -18.68
CA GLN A 335 5.70 9.37 -18.31
C GLN A 335 5.95 10.27 -19.52
N LEU A 336 5.70 11.57 -19.37
CA LEU A 336 5.95 12.52 -20.46
C LEU A 336 7.44 12.71 -20.64
N ASN A 337 7.89 12.72 -21.89
CA ASN A 337 9.29 13.03 -22.21
C ASN A 337 9.57 14.48 -21.82
N GLU A 338 10.79 14.77 -21.37
CA GLU A 338 11.22 16.15 -21.06
C GLU A 338 11.28 17.01 -22.33
#